data_AF-A0AAJ7C5X4-F1
#
_entry.id   AF-A0AAJ7C5X4-F1
#
_cell.length_a   1.000
_cell.length_b   1.000
_cell.length_c   1.000
_cell.angle_alpha   90.00
_cell.angle_beta   90.00
_cell.angle_gamma   90.00
#
_symmetry.space_group_name_H-M   'P 1'
#
loop_
_entity.id
_entity.type
_entity.pdbx_description
1 polymer ?
#
loop_
_entity_poly.entity_id
_entity_poly.type
_entity_poly.pdbx_seq_one_letter_code
_entity_poly.pdbx_strand_id
1 'polypeptide(L)'
;MDAHGRTFLLLQVFFCFVVFASTGENKQDCSQVQCPGPLMYYEDVGCTPLYKNEGDYCAYKYNCDHLNARSKNKCYIKRNSYEFGERLRAQDKDPCNVGCFCTNETNSGRFVCAVVDCFNGPIDTGCYMKRNLSQCCPGPLTCPKNESEIPKCVVDGVTYKDGEFFTPKNEPWKRCTCQEGYTGRNIEPFCIMPRTTCSTDLYHSQDIAKKCIPIYYADQNPATSCSRAWRCQNANDTVIPNPSGSPSSGEDCPGKKRYDLQFRQPDHESRGRD
;
A
#
# COMPACT_ATOMS: atom_id res chain seq x y z
N MET A 1 41.09 56.74 -17.69
CA MET A 1 40.58 55.38 -17.42
C MET A 1 39.60 55.06 -18.53
N ASP A 2 40.07 54.30 -19.52
CA ASP A 2 39.40 54.09 -20.80
C ASP A 2 38.06 53.36 -20.66
N ALA A 3 37.13 53.69 -21.55
CA ALA A 3 35.79 53.13 -21.63
C ALA A 3 35.78 51.59 -21.69
N HIS A 4 36.83 50.98 -22.25
CA HIS A 4 37.03 49.53 -22.28
C HIS A 4 37.20 48.88 -20.89
N GLY A 5 37.79 49.60 -19.92
CA GLY A 5 37.95 49.08 -18.56
C GLY A 5 36.64 49.02 -17.77
N ARG A 6 35.69 49.94 -18.05
CA ARG A 6 34.37 49.95 -17.40
C ARG A 6 33.46 48.85 -17.95
N THR A 7 33.52 48.53 -19.24
CA THR A 7 32.74 47.44 -19.84
C THR A 7 33.22 46.06 -19.37
N PHE A 8 34.54 45.89 -19.21
CA PHE A 8 35.11 44.61 -18.74
C PHE A 8 34.78 44.33 -17.26
N LEU A 9 34.79 45.36 -16.41
CA LEU A 9 34.35 45.27 -15.01
C LEU A 9 32.86 44.95 -14.87
N LEU A 10 32.00 45.53 -15.72
CA LEU A 10 30.55 45.26 -15.70
C LEU A 10 30.23 43.83 -16.17
N LEU A 11 30.96 43.30 -17.16
CA LEU A 11 30.82 41.91 -17.62
C LEU A 11 31.28 40.88 -16.59
N GLN A 12 32.34 41.16 -15.81
CA GLN A 12 32.78 40.28 -14.72
C GLN A 12 31.79 40.25 -13.55
N VAL A 13 31.19 41.39 -13.19
CA VAL A 13 30.15 41.43 -12.15
C VAL A 13 28.88 40.67 -12.59
N PHE A 14 28.51 40.75 -13.87
CA PHE A 14 27.37 39.99 -14.40
C PHE A 14 27.64 38.47 -14.41
N PHE A 15 28.86 38.04 -14.75
CA PHE A 15 29.23 36.63 -14.69
C PHE A 15 29.30 36.09 -13.25
N CYS A 16 29.64 36.90 -12.26
CA CYS A 16 29.56 36.49 -10.86
C CYS A 16 28.12 36.41 -10.33
N PHE A 17 27.19 37.25 -10.81
CA PHE A 17 25.78 37.18 -10.40
C PHE A 17 25.01 36.00 -11.00
N VAL A 18 25.39 35.51 -12.18
CA VAL A 18 24.74 34.35 -12.81
C VAL A 18 25.21 33.01 -12.20
N VAL A 19 26.38 32.97 -11.55
CA VAL A 19 26.91 31.73 -10.94
C VAL A 19 26.31 31.44 -9.55
N PHE A 20 25.63 32.39 -8.92
CA PHE A 20 25.04 32.20 -7.58
C PHE A 20 23.50 32.00 -7.56
N ALA A 21 22.84 31.84 -8.71
CA ALA A 21 21.39 31.61 -8.78
C ALA A 21 20.99 30.18 -9.19
N SER A 22 21.90 29.21 -9.10
CA SER A 22 21.55 27.79 -9.16
C SER A 22 21.87 27.11 -7.83
N THR A 23 21.25 27.58 -6.74
CA THR A 23 20.87 26.64 -5.69
C THR A 23 19.76 25.78 -6.29
N GLY A 24 20.15 24.80 -7.11
CA GLY A 24 19.29 23.66 -7.33
C GLY A 24 18.96 23.14 -5.95
N GLU A 25 17.71 23.28 -5.53
CA GLU A 25 17.20 22.46 -4.45
C GLU A 25 17.60 21.04 -4.83
N ASN A 26 18.52 20.45 -4.07
CA ASN A 26 18.65 19.01 -4.02
C ASN A 26 17.30 18.52 -3.48
N LYS A 27 16.28 18.45 -4.33
CA LYS A 27 15.12 17.60 -4.14
C LYS A 27 15.68 16.19 -4.17
N GLN A 28 16.19 15.79 -3.02
CA GLN A 28 16.62 14.44 -2.77
C GLN A 28 15.48 13.53 -3.21
N ASP A 29 15.78 12.66 -4.16
CA ASP A 29 14.81 11.78 -4.81
C ASP A 29 14.12 10.92 -3.73
N CYS A 30 12.86 11.27 -3.45
CA CYS A 30 12.06 10.68 -2.39
C CYS A 30 11.79 9.18 -2.60
N SER A 31 12.04 8.66 -3.81
CA SER A 31 11.79 7.26 -4.18
C SER A 31 12.68 6.25 -3.41
N GLN A 32 13.73 6.72 -2.74
CA GLN A 32 14.71 5.86 -2.05
C GLN A 32 14.50 5.73 -0.53
N VAL A 33 13.60 6.52 0.08
CA VAL A 33 13.40 6.50 1.54
C VAL A 33 12.39 5.43 1.93
N GLN A 34 12.87 4.37 2.59
CA GLN A 34 12.02 3.30 3.12
C GLN A 34 11.55 3.63 4.54
N CYS A 35 10.29 4.06 4.67
CA CYS A 35 9.71 4.36 5.98
C CYS A 35 9.36 3.07 6.76
N PRO A 36 9.52 3.06 8.10
CA PRO A 36 9.17 1.91 8.92
C PRO A 36 7.66 1.65 8.90
N GLY A 37 7.27 0.37 8.81
CA GLY A 37 5.87 -0.03 8.74
C GLY A 37 5.14 -0.07 10.09
N PRO A 38 3.84 -0.46 10.12
CA PRO A 38 3.08 -1.09 9.03
C PRO A 38 2.29 -0.08 8.16
N LEU A 39 2.98 0.57 7.20
CA LEU A 39 2.40 1.64 6.38
C LEU A 39 1.16 1.17 5.61
N MET A 40 1.23 -0.05 5.08
CA MET A 40 0.15 -0.58 4.25
C MET A 40 -1.14 -0.78 5.03
N TYR A 41 -1.04 -1.21 6.29
CA TYR A 41 -2.20 -1.30 7.16
C TYR A 41 -2.84 0.07 7.38
N TYR A 42 -2.04 1.09 7.72
CA TYR A 42 -2.53 2.43 8.01
C TYR A 42 -3.24 3.07 6.81
N GLU A 43 -2.68 2.92 5.62
CA GLU A 43 -3.30 3.42 4.39
C GLU A 43 -4.63 2.71 4.10
N ASP A 44 -4.66 1.39 4.20
CA ASP A 44 -5.81 0.57 3.80
C ASP A 44 -7.02 0.80 4.72
N VAL A 45 -6.80 1.09 6.01
CA VAL A 45 -7.86 1.47 6.97
C VAL A 45 -8.11 2.98 7.06
N GLY A 46 -7.39 3.80 6.28
CA GLY A 46 -7.62 5.24 6.14
C GLY A 46 -7.13 6.09 7.32
N CYS A 47 -6.08 5.64 8.02
CA CYS A 47 -5.37 6.47 8.99
C CYS A 47 -4.61 7.59 8.29
N THR A 48 -4.45 8.72 8.98
CA THR A 48 -3.80 9.90 8.41
C THR A 48 -2.37 10.03 8.96
N PRO A 49 -1.34 10.18 8.10
CA PRO A 49 0.02 10.39 8.56
C PRO A 49 0.17 11.75 9.27
N LEU A 50 1.00 11.78 10.31
CA LEU A 50 1.44 12.98 11.01
C LEU A 50 2.95 13.10 10.88
N TYR A 51 3.43 14.26 10.46
CA TYR A 51 4.84 14.59 10.23
C TYR A 51 5.33 15.56 11.31
N LYS A 52 6.60 15.44 11.72
CA LYS A 52 7.14 16.27 12.81
C LYS A 52 7.48 17.66 12.28
N ASN A 53 8.06 17.70 11.10
CA ASN A 53 8.41 18.92 10.38
C ASN A 53 7.87 18.89 8.95
N GLU A 54 7.73 20.07 8.37
CA GLU A 54 7.47 20.23 6.94
C GLU A 54 8.66 19.68 6.14
N GLY A 55 8.38 18.85 5.13
CA GLY A 55 9.41 18.16 4.32
C GLY A 55 9.89 16.82 4.88
N ASP A 56 9.43 16.38 6.06
CA ASP A 56 9.71 15.02 6.53
C ASP A 56 9.12 13.98 5.57
N TYR A 57 9.93 12.99 5.20
CA TYR A 57 9.50 11.92 4.28
C TYR A 57 8.63 10.86 4.95
N CYS A 58 8.94 10.55 6.22
CA CYS A 58 8.24 9.53 6.99
C CYS A 58 7.40 10.15 8.08
N ALA A 59 6.15 9.71 8.20
CA ALA A 59 5.30 10.07 9.30
C ALA A 59 5.89 9.53 10.61
N TYR A 60 5.93 10.36 11.65
CA TYR A 60 6.35 9.92 12.98
C TYR A 60 5.22 9.21 13.73
N LYS A 61 3.96 9.43 13.31
CA LYS A 61 2.76 8.81 13.88
C LYS A 61 1.65 8.77 12.83
N TYR A 62 0.68 7.86 13.01
CA TYR A 62 -0.57 7.85 12.28
C TYR A 62 -1.76 8.13 13.21
N ASN A 63 -2.67 9.02 12.79
CA ASN A 63 -3.95 9.23 13.43
C ASN A 63 -4.96 8.19 12.92
N CYS A 64 -5.36 7.29 13.81
CA CYS A 64 -6.34 6.24 13.57
C CYS A 64 -7.56 6.35 14.50
N ASP A 65 -7.83 7.54 15.07
CA ASP A 65 -8.89 7.73 16.07
C ASP A 65 -10.28 7.39 15.51
N HIS A 66 -10.46 7.54 14.20
CA HIS A 66 -11.71 7.16 13.52
C HIS A 66 -12.03 5.67 13.67
N LEU A 67 -11.02 4.79 13.82
CA LEU A 67 -11.25 3.35 14.04
C LEU A 67 -11.93 3.10 15.39
N ASN A 68 -11.58 3.86 16.43
CA ASN A 68 -12.20 3.75 17.75
C ASN A 68 -13.64 4.28 17.76
N ALA A 69 -13.97 5.21 16.87
CA ALA A 69 -15.31 5.79 16.75
C ALA A 69 -16.30 4.90 15.97
N ARG A 70 -15.83 3.78 15.38
CA ARG A 70 -16.68 2.87 14.60
C ARG A 70 -17.70 2.16 15.49
N SER A 71 -18.98 2.35 15.17
CA SER A 71 -20.08 1.59 15.77
C SER A 71 -20.06 0.13 15.31
N LYS A 72 -20.34 -0.81 16.22
CA LYS A 72 -20.51 -2.24 15.89
C LYS A 72 -21.73 -2.51 15.00
N ASN A 73 -22.67 -1.57 14.88
CA ASN A 73 -23.90 -1.73 14.12
C ASN A 73 -23.80 -1.24 12.67
N LYS A 74 -22.58 -1.06 12.15
CA LYS A 74 -22.31 -0.61 10.78
C LYS A 74 -21.06 -1.28 10.24
N CYS A 75 -20.94 -1.33 8.92
CA CYS A 75 -19.69 -1.71 8.26
C CYS A 75 -18.94 -0.45 7.83
N TYR A 76 -17.63 -0.58 7.63
CA TYR A 76 -16.77 0.54 7.26
C TYR A 76 -15.81 0.13 6.16
N ILE A 77 -15.55 1.06 5.24
CA ILE A 77 -14.38 1.05 4.37
C ILE A 77 -13.69 2.40 4.57
N LYS A 78 -12.47 2.39 5.08
CA LYS A 78 -11.73 3.59 5.52
C LYS A 78 -12.58 4.44 6.46
N ARG A 79 -13.10 5.57 5.97
CA ARG A 79 -13.96 6.51 6.72
C ARG A 79 -15.44 6.44 6.31
N ASN A 80 -15.77 5.67 5.29
CA ASN A 80 -17.14 5.51 4.79
C ASN A 80 -17.87 4.48 5.65
N SER A 81 -19.04 4.85 6.18
CA SER A 81 -19.92 3.94 6.92
C SER A 81 -21.06 3.41 6.04
N TYR A 82 -21.50 2.20 6.37
CA TYR A 82 -22.54 1.47 5.67
C TYR A 82 -23.56 0.90 6.65
N GLU A 83 -24.84 1.08 6.35
CA GLU A 83 -25.92 0.45 7.11
C GLU A 83 -26.06 -1.05 6.77
N PHE A 84 -26.64 -1.83 7.67
CA PHE A 84 -26.95 -3.23 7.35
C PHE A 84 -27.90 -3.33 6.15
N GLY A 85 -27.58 -4.24 5.23
CA GLY A 85 -28.24 -4.39 3.93
C GLY A 85 -27.69 -3.45 2.84
N GLU A 86 -26.91 -2.43 3.18
CA GLU A 86 -26.34 -1.52 2.19
C GLU A 86 -25.27 -2.24 1.35
N ARG A 87 -25.34 -2.06 0.03
CA ARG A 87 -24.35 -2.59 -0.91
C ARG A 87 -23.08 -1.75 -0.88
N LEU A 88 -21.92 -2.41 -1.06
CA LEU A 88 -20.65 -1.73 -1.22
C LEU A 88 -20.71 -0.77 -2.42
N ARG A 89 -20.39 0.51 -2.18
CA ARG A 89 -20.50 1.54 -3.21
C ARG A 89 -19.42 1.36 -4.26
N ALA A 90 -19.68 1.81 -5.48
CA ALA A 90 -18.78 1.62 -6.60
C ALA A 90 -17.38 2.17 -6.33
N GLN A 91 -17.22 3.32 -5.65
CA GLN A 91 -15.93 3.93 -5.35
C GLN A 91 -15.06 3.15 -4.35
N ASP A 92 -15.67 2.32 -3.51
CA ASP A 92 -14.98 1.52 -2.48
C ASP A 92 -14.79 0.06 -2.93
N LYS A 93 -15.23 -0.26 -4.15
CA LYS A 93 -15.26 -1.61 -4.70
C LYS A 93 -14.03 -1.86 -5.57
N ASP A 94 -13.26 -2.89 -5.23
CA ASP A 94 -12.31 -3.51 -6.16
C ASP A 94 -13.03 -4.50 -7.10
N PRO A 95 -12.45 -4.83 -8.27
CA PRO A 95 -13.11 -5.69 -9.26
C PRO A 95 -13.63 -7.03 -8.71
N CYS A 96 -12.91 -7.63 -7.75
CA CYS A 96 -13.28 -8.90 -7.13
C CYS A 96 -14.30 -8.80 -6.00
N ASN A 97 -14.67 -7.60 -5.57
CA ASN A 97 -15.63 -7.38 -4.49
C ASN A 97 -17.06 -7.53 -5.03
N VAL A 98 -17.39 -8.67 -5.62
CA VAL A 98 -18.66 -8.93 -6.31
C VAL A 98 -19.79 -9.11 -5.31
N GLY A 99 -20.89 -8.38 -5.53
CA GLY A 99 -22.11 -8.54 -4.72
C GLY A 99 -21.97 -8.17 -3.25
N CYS A 100 -20.91 -7.46 -2.83
CA CYS A 100 -20.68 -7.15 -1.44
C CYS A 100 -21.80 -6.32 -0.80
N PHE A 101 -22.23 -6.71 0.38
CA PHE A 101 -23.17 -5.95 1.21
C PHE A 101 -22.82 -6.05 2.69
N CYS A 102 -23.19 -5.01 3.44
CA CYS A 102 -22.98 -4.95 4.87
C CYS A 102 -24.02 -5.80 5.60
N THR A 103 -23.58 -6.63 6.55
CA THR A 103 -24.45 -7.48 7.37
C THR A 103 -23.98 -7.47 8.83
N ASN A 104 -24.84 -7.95 9.72
CA ASN A 104 -24.49 -8.21 11.11
C ASN A 104 -24.07 -9.68 11.24
N GLU A 105 -22.78 -9.92 11.44
CA GLU A 105 -22.25 -11.25 11.73
C GLU A 105 -21.52 -11.20 13.08
N THR A 106 -21.81 -12.14 13.97
CA THR A 106 -21.14 -12.23 15.29
C THR A 106 -21.22 -10.95 16.14
N ASN A 107 -22.37 -10.27 16.13
CA ASN A 107 -22.63 -9.01 16.86
C ASN A 107 -21.74 -7.83 16.42
N SER A 108 -21.32 -7.83 15.16
CA SER A 108 -20.54 -6.74 14.56
C SER A 108 -20.81 -6.62 13.06
N GLY A 109 -20.67 -5.41 12.54
CA GLY A 109 -20.80 -5.17 11.11
C GLY A 109 -19.64 -5.76 10.31
N ARG A 110 -19.98 -6.50 9.26
CA ARG A 110 -19.03 -7.07 8.31
C ARG A 110 -19.61 -7.05 6.90
N PHE A 111 -18.74 -6.92 5.90
CA PHE A 111 -19.12 -7.15 4.51
C PHE A 111 -19.10 -8.64 4.17
N VAL A 112 -20.16 -9.11 3.54
CA VAL A 112 -20.19 -10.41 2.88
C VAL A 112 -20.21 -10.19 1.38
N CYS A 113 -19.31 -10.84 0.67
CA CYS A 113 -19.13 -10.76 -0.77
C CYS A 113 -19.29 -12.15 -1.41
N ALA A 114 -19.67 -12.19 -2.68
CA ALA A 114 -19.65 -13.42 -3.44
C ALA A 114 -18.20 -13.89 -3.62
N VAL A 115 -17.95 -15.18 -3.38
CA VAL A 115 -16.70 -15.81 -3.77
C VAL A 115 -16.69 -15.89 -5.29
N VAL A 116 -15.70 -15.26 -5.91
CA VAL A 116 -15.48 -15.33 -7.35
C VAL A 116 -14.41 -16.38 -7.60
N ASP A 117 -14.82 -17.51 -8.18
CA ASP A 117 -13.89 -18.53 -8.63
C ASP A 117 -13.44 -18.21 -10.06
N CYS A 118 -12.15 -17.92 -10.21
CA CYS A 118 -11.49 -17.73 -11.50
C CYS A 118 -10.67 -18.97 -11.86
N PHE A 119 -11.23 -20.17 -11.66
CA PHE A 119 -10.56 -21.42 -11.98
C PHE A 119 -10.14 -21.43 -13.45
N ASN A 120 -8.84 -21.59 -13.66
CA ASN A 120 -8.24 -21.82 -14.95
C ASN A 120 -7.35 -23.05 -14.83
N GLY A 121 -7.50 -23.99 -15.76
CA GLY A 121 -6.61 -25.14 -15.86
C GLY A 121 -5.18 -24.73 -16.22
N PRO A 122 -4.26 -25.70 -16.33
CA PRO A 122 -2.92 -25.45 -16.86
C PRO A 122 -3.00 -24.69 -18.19
N ILE A 123 -2.23 -23.61 -18.30
CA ILE A 123 -2.12 -22.82 -19.52
C ILE A 123 -1.04 -23.47 -20.38
N ASP A 124 -1.39 -23.89 -21.59
CA ASP A 124 -0.44 -24.45 -22.53
C ASP A 124 0.65 -23.44 -22.90
N THR A 125 1.84 -23.95 -23.23
CA THR A 125 2.95 -23.09 -23.69
C THR A 125 2.54 -22.37 -24.97
N GLY A 126 2.80 -21.07 -25.05
CA GLY A 126 2.39 -20.23 -26.18
C GLY A 126 0.95 -19.68 -26.09
N CYS A 127 0.19 -20.05 -25.06
CA CYS A 127 -1.11 -19.45 -24.77
C CYS A 127 -1.02 -18.43 -23.62
N TYR A 128 -1.97 -17.50 -23.57
CA TYR A 128 -2.08 -16.51 -22.50
C TYR A 128 -3.55 -16.14 -22.29
N MET A 129 -3.85 -15.54 -21.14
CA MET A 129 -5.18 -14.97 -20.88
C MET A 129 -5.07 -13.46 -20.75
N LYS A 130 -5.75 -12.73 -21.63
CA LYS A 130 -5.84 -11.27 -21.55
C LYS A 130 -6.42 -10.88 -20.19
N ARG A 131 -5.83 -9.89 -19.52
CA ARG A 131 -6.35 -9.39 -18.23
C ARG A 131 -6.79 -7.97 -18.34
N ASN A 132 -8.00 -7.66 -17.87
CA ASN A 132 -8.47 -6.30 -17.74
C ASN A 132 -8.43 -5.91 -16.25
N LEU A 133 -7.73 -4.83 -15.89
CA LEU A 133 -7.60 -4.39 -14.49
C LEU A 133 -8.92 -4.00 -13.82
N SER A 134 -9.97 -3.74 -14.60
CA SER A 134 -11.34 -3.48 -14.13
C SER A 134 -12.17 -4.75 -13.91
N GLN A 135 -11.66 -5.92 -14.28
CA GLN A 135 -12.31 -7.22 -14.09
C GLN A 135 -11.59 -8.04 -13.02
N CYS A 136 -12.35 -8.88 -12.31
CA CYS A 136 -11.76 -9.77 -11.30
C CYS A 136 -10.98 -10.92 -11.93
N CYS A 137 -11.64 -11.65 -12.83
CA CYS A 137 -11.06 -12.80 -13.51
C CYS A 137 -10.34 -12.38 -14.80
N PRO A 138 -9.34 -13.16 -15.22
CA PRO A 138 -8.82 -13.04 -16.57
C PRO A 138 -9.92 -13.28 -17.62
N GLY A 139 -9.69 -12.74 -18.81
CA GLY A 139 -10.48 -13.04 -19.99
C GLY A 139 -10.18 -14.43 -20.56
N PRO A 140 -10.78 -14.75 -21.72
CA PRO A 140 -10.63 -16.07 -22.33
C PRO A 140 -9.18 -16.39 -22.71
N LEU A 141 -8.84 -17.68 -22.68
CA LEU A 141 -7.57 -18.20 -23.15
C LEU A 141 -7.39 -17.89 -24.63
N THR A 142 -6.24 -17.34 -24.98
CA THR A 142 -5.83 -16.98 -26.34
C THR A 142 -4.55 -17.75 -26.68
N CYS A 143 -4.61 -18.52 -27.76
CA CYS A 143 -3.49 -19.34 -28.26
C CYS A 143 -3.19 -18.94 -29.71
N PRO A 144 -2.29 -17.97 -29.95
CA PRO A 144 -1.86 -17.64 -31.30
C PRO A 144 -1.13 -18.81 -31.94
N LYS A 145 -1.07 -18.82 -33.29
CA LYS A 145 -0.34 -19.87 -34.03
C LYS A 145 1.17 -19.78 -33.82
N ASN A 146 1.68 -18.56 -33.65
CA ASN A 146 3.08 -18.28 -33.38
C ASN A 146 3.22 -17.50 -32.08
N GLU A 147 4.15 -17.91 -31.21
CA GLU A 147 4.40 -17.20 -29.94
C GLU A 147 4.90 -15.76 -30.13
N SER A 148 5.48 -15.44 -31.29
CA SER A 148 5.89 -14.08 -31.64
C SER A 148 4.70 -13.12 -31.77
N GLU A 149 3.48 -13.63 -31.92
CA GLU A 149 2.24 -12.84 -31.98
C GLU A 149 1.71 -12.49 -30.58
N ILE A 150 2.26 -13.08 -29.50
CA ILE A 150 1.88 -12.70 -28.14
C ILE A 150 2.44 -11.30 -27.87
N PRO A 151 1.60 -10.30 -27.54
CA PRO A 151 2.06 -8.96 -27.23
C PRO A 151 3.03 -8.98 -26.04
N LYS A 152 4.08 -8.16 -26.12
CA LYS A 152 5.12 -8.05 -25.09
C LYS A 152 5.31 -6.60 -24.68
N CYS A 153 5.56 -6.39 -23.41
CA CYS A 153 5.86 -5.09 -22.81
C CYS A 153 7.23 -5.16 -22.16
N VAL A 154 8.08 -4.16 -22.38
CA VAL A 154 9.37 -4.03 -21.69
C VAL A 154 9.23 -2.91 -20.66
N VAL A 155 9.33 -3.26 -19.38
CA VAL A 155 9.19 -2.31 -18.26
C VAL A 155 10.36 -2.53 -17.31
N ASP A 156 11.10 -1.48 -16.99
CA ASP A 156 12.22 -1.50 -16.06
C ASP A 156 13.29 -2.58 -16.38
N GLY A 157 13.45 -2.90 -17.67
CA GLY A 157 14.37 -3.92 -18.19
C GLY A 157 13.82 -5.36 -18.17
N VAL A 158 12.57 -5.56 -17.73
CA VAL A 158 11.89 -6.87 -17.68
C VAL A 158 10.88 -6.96 -18.82
N THR A 159 10.86 -8.11 -19.51
CA THR A 159 9.87 -8.39 -20.56
C THR A 159 8.69 -9.14 -19.96
N TYR A 160 7.50 -8.58 -20.12
CA TYR A 160 6.22 -9.15 -19.73
C TYR A 160 5.43 -9.57 -20.97
N LYS A 161 4.69 -10.67 -20.89
CA LYS A 161 3.72 -11.11 -21.91
C LYS A 161 2.33 -10.58 -21.59
N ASP A 162 1.48 -10.48 -22.61
CA ASP A 162 0.08 -10.04 -22.43
C ASP A 162 -0.63 -10.83 -21.32
N GLY A 163 -1.29 -10.10 -20.42
CA GLY A 163 -1.99 -10.64 -19.26
C GLY A 163 -1.14 -10.76 -18.00
N GLU A 164 0.19 -10.67 -18.09
CA GLU A 164 1.07 -10.67 -16.91
C GLU A 164 0.96 -9.36 -16.14
N PHE A 165 1.09 -9.42 -14.82
CA PHE A 165 1.11 -8.24 -13.96
C PHE A 165 2.53 -7.74 -13.74
N PHE A 166 2.65 -6.43 -13.54
CA PHE A 166 3.87 -5.79 -13.07
C PHE A 166 3.54 -4.60 -12.17
N THR A 167 4.53 -4.22 -11.37
CA THR A 167 4.52 -2.99 -10.55
C THR A 167 5.72 -2.16 -10.99
N PRO A 168 5.52 -0.96 -11.57
CA PRO A 168 6.63 -0.12 -12.01
C PRO A 168 7.52 0.29 -10.82
N LYS A 169 8.84 0.26 -10.99
CA LYS A 169 9.80 0.61 -9.92
C LYS A 169 9.60 2.04 -9.40
N ASN A 170 9.31 2.98 -10.30
CA ASN A 170 9.15 4.40 -9.98
C ASN A 170 7.70 4.77 -9.56
N GLU A 171 6.75 3.85 -9.72
CA GLU A 171 5.35 4.05 -9.34
C GLU A 171 4.84 2.81 -8.60
N PRO A 172 5.45 2.46 -7.45
CA PRO A 172 5.19 1.20 -6.74
C PRO A 172 3.75 1.06 -6.21
N TRP A 173 3.02 2.17 -6.16
CA TRP A 173 1.62 2.26 -5.78
C TRP A 173 0.65 1.91 -6.92
N LYS A 174 1.14 1.72 -8.15
CA LYS A 174 0.32 1.28 -9.29
C LYS A 174 0.38 -0.23 -9.47
N ARG A 175 -0.75 -0.79 -9.86
CA ARG A 175 -0.85 -2.17 -10.36
C ARG A 175 -1.07 -2.11 -11.86
N CYS A 176 -0.20 -2.76 -12.61
CA CYS A 176 -0.22 -2.75 -14.06
C CYS A 176 -0.30 -4.16 -14.64
N THR A 177 -0.77 -4.25 -15.88
CA THR A 177 -0.75 -5.49 -16.67
C THR A 177 -0.25 -5.20 -18.08
N CYS A 178 0.57 -6.10 -18.61
CA CYS A 178 0.99 -6.01 -19.99
C CYS A 178 -0.18 -6.33 -20.90
N GLN A 179 -0.43 -5.49 -21.90
CA GLN A 179 -1.43 -5.73 -22.93
C GLN A 179 -0.94 -5.14 -24.24
N GLU A 180 -1.52 -5.62 -25.33
CA GLU A 180 -1.42 -4.98 -26.64
C GLU A 180 -1.66 -3.46 -26.57
N GLY A 181 -0.77 -2.68 -27.18
CA GLY A 181 -0.85 -1.22 -27.22
C GLY A 181 -0.17 -0.48 -26.05
N TYR A 182 0.45 -1.18 -25.10
CA TYR A 182 1.25 -0.54 -24.06
C TYR A 182 2.47 0.17 -24.66
N THR A 183 2.57 1.48 -24.43
CA THR A 183 3.61 2.36 -25.02
C THR A 183 4.74 2.71 -24.06
N GLY A 184 4.84 2.03 -22.90
CA GLY A 184 5.75 2.41 -21.82
C GLY A 184 5.18 3.44 -20.85
N ARG A 185 3.91 3.83 -21.01
CA ARG A 185 3.22 4.79 -20.15
C ARG A 185 2.31 4.08 -19.15
N ASN A 186 2.51 4.33 -17.86
CA ASN A 186 1.74 3.71 -16.78
C ASN A 186 0.38 4.41 -16.55
N ILE A 187 -0.49 4.33 -17.55
CA ILE A 187 -1.83 4.95 -17.55
C ILE A 187 -2.91 3.89 -17.82
N GLU A 188 -4.18 4.25 -17.58
CA GLU A 188 -5.30 3.40 -17.96
C GLU A 188 -5.30 3.13 -19.48
N PRO A 189 -5.71 1.92 -19.92
CA PRO A 189 -6.21 0.79 -19.13
C PRO A 189 -5.11 -0.13 -18.54
N PHE A 190 -3.84 0.12 -18.86
CA PHE A 190 -2.72 -0.75 -18.54
C PHE A 190 -2.30 -0.71 -17.07
N CYS A 191 -2.54 0.40 -16.39
CA CYS A 191 -2.21 0.61 -15.00
C CYS A 191 -3.34 1.31 -14.27
N ILE A 192 -3.60 0.88 -13.03
CA ILE A 192 -4.52 1.57 -12.12
C ILE A 192 -3.87 1.82 -10.76
N MET A 193 -4.42 2.78 -10.04
CA MET A 193 -4.28 2.88 -8.59
C MET A 193 -5.30 1.94 -7.94
N PRO A 194 -4.89 0.90 -7.20
CA PRO A 194 -5.83 0.10 -6.40
C PRO A 194 -6.59 0.99 -5.41
N ARG A 195 -7.89 0.71 -5.20
CA ARG A 195 -8.70 1.49 -4.23
C ARG A 195 -8.48 1.01 -2.81
N THR A 196 -8.35 -0.31 -2.70
CA THR A 196 -7.82 -1.03 -1.55
C THR A 196 -6.69 -1.92 -2.03
N THR A 197 -5.65 -2.06 -1.22
CA THR A 197 -4.52 -2.93 -1.57
C THR A 197 -4.66 -4.28 -0.89
N CYS A 198 -5.13 -4.26 0.36
CA CYS A 198 -5.26 -5.45 1.20
C CYS A 198 -6.71 -5.78 1.56
N SER A 199 -7.66 -4.87 1.26
CA SER A 199 -9.07 -5.03 1.60
C SER A 199 -9.27 -5.34 3.10
N THR A 200 -8.45 -4.72 3.94
CA THR A 200 -8.36 -4.96 5.38
C THR A 200 -9.69 -4.69 6.06
N ASP A 201 -10.34 -3.59 5.72
CA ASP A 201 -11.67 -3.27 6.25
C ASP A 201 -12.76 -4.26 5.79
N LEU A 202 -12.58 -4.89 4.62
CA LEU A 202 -13.54 -5.86 4.09
C LEU A 202 -13.42 -7.22 4.78
N TYR A 203 -12.18 -7.70 4.95
CA TYR A 203 -11.91 -9.07 5.42
C TYR A 203 -11.60 -9.15 6.92
N HIS A 204 -11.10 -8.07 7.53
CA HIS A 204 -10.62 -8.02 8.92
C HIS A 204 -11.37 -6.99 9.78
N SER A 205 -12.61 -6.64 9.41
CA SER A 205 -13.42 -5.67 10.17
C SER A 205 -13.57 -6.03 11.65
N GLN A 206 -13.66 -7.32 11.95
CA GLN A 206 -13.80 -7.84 13.31
C GLN A 206 -12.51 -7.70 14.12
N ASP A 207 -11.36 -7.95 13.50
CA ASP A 207 -10.05 -7.79 14.12
C ASP A 207 -9.83 -6.32 14.50
N ILE A 208 -10.18 -5.40 13.58
CA ILE A 208 -10.14 -3.95 13.83
C ILE A 208 -11.08 -3.57 14.97
N ALA A 209 -12.32 -4.06 14.97
CA ALA A 209 -13.31 -3.77 16.01
C ALA A 209 -12.87 -4.26 17.41
N LYS A 210 -12.09 -5.34 17.47
CA LYS A 210 -11.49 -5.89 18.69
C LYS A 210 -10.13 -5.26 19.03
N LYS A 211 -9.66 -4.29 18.24
CA LYS A 211 -8.35 -3.62 18.38
C LYS A 211 -7.18 -4.60 18.31
N CYS A 212 -7.34 -5.66 17.52
CA CYS A 212 -6.27 -6.60 17.23
C CYS A 212 -5.26 -5.94 16.30
N ILE A 213 -3.99 -6.30 16.45
CA ILE A 213 -2.91 -5.77 15.61
C ILE A 213 -2.63 -6.70 14.43
N PRO A 214 -2.23 -6.17 13.27
CA PRO A 214 -1.73 -6.98 12.18
C PRO A 214 -0.38 -7.63 12.54
N ILE A 215 -0.18 -8.87 12.10
CA ILE A 215 1.08 -9.61 12.23
C ILE A 215 1.66 -9.87 10.84
N TYR A 216 2.97 -9.65 10.77
CA TYR A 216 3.78 -9.88 9.58
C TYR A 216 4.77 -11.01 9.86
N TYR A 217 4.87 -11.95 8.94
CA TYR A 217 5.91 -13.00 9.00
C TYR A 217 7.28 -12.41 8.65
N ALA A 218 8.35 -13.14 8.97
CA ALA A 218 9.73 -12.67 8.78
C ALA A 218 10.10 -12.37 7.32
N ASP A 219 9.40 -12.98 6.35
CA ASP A 219 9.54 -12.74 4.92
C ASP A 219 8.74 -11.53 4.41
N GLN A 220 7.89 -10.94 5.25
CA GLN A 220 7.03 -9.82 4.86
C GLN A 220 7.66 -8.47 5.21
N ASN A 221 7.53 -7.52 4.29
CA ASN A 221 7.86 -6.12 4.54
C ASN A 221 6.58 -5.38 4.98
N PRO A 222 6.43 -4.97 6.25
CA PRO A 222 5.19 -4.35 6.74
C PRO A 222 4.88 -2.99 6.08
N ALA A 223 5.85 -2.35 5.44
CA ALA A 223 5.62 -1.11 4.70
C ALA A 223 4.82 -1.35 3.41
N THR A 224 4.98 -2.52 2.76
CA THR A 224 4.42 -2.79 1.42
C THR A 224 3.54 -4.04 1.35
N SER A 225 3.58 -4.88 2.38
CA SER A 225 2.87 -6.16 2.41
C SER A 225 1.53 -6.04 3.13
N CYS A 226 0.57 -6.87 2.71
CA CYS A 226 -0.65 -7.11 3.47
C CYS A 226 -0.38 -8.02 4.67
N SER A 227 -1.02 -7.73 5.80
CA SER A 227 -0.97 -8.61 6.97
C SER A 227 -1.58 -9.98 6.64
N ARG A 228 -0.92 -11.07 7.02
CA ARG A 228 -1.46 -12.43 6.82
C ARG A 228 -2.11 -12.99 8.09
N ALA A 229 -1.88 -12.36 9.24
CA ALA A 229 -2.42 -12.80 10.52
C ALA A 229 -2.75 -11.59 11.42
N TRP A 230 -3.53 -11.83 12.45
CA TRP A 230 -3.93 -10.80 13.41
C TRP A 230 -3.86 -11.37 14.82
N ARG A 231 -3.46 -10.54 15.77
CA ARG A 231 -3.44 -10.92 17.18
C ARG A 231 -4.11 -9.86 18.03
N CYS A 232 -5.09 -10.32 18.78
CA CYS A 232 -5.75 -9.51 19.79
C CYS A 232 -4.93 -9.54 21.08
N GLN A 233 -4.98 -8.45 21.83
CA GLN A 233 -4.42 -8.41 23.17
C GLN A 233 -5.07 -9.49 24.04
N ASN A 234 -4.26 -10.16 24.86
CA ASN A 234 -4.74 -11.10 25.87
C ASN A 234 -4.12 -10.77 27.24
N ALA A 235 -4.67 -11.37 28.31
CA ALA A 235 -4.29 -11.08 29.68
C ALA A 235 -2.84 -11.44 30.04
N ASN A 236 -2.19 -12.29 29.23
CA ASN A 236 -0.82 -12.73 29.44
C ASN A 236 0.19 -11.89 28.64
N ASP A 237 -0.26 -10.89 27.87
CA ASP A 237 0.63 -10.00 27.15
C ASP A 237 1.34 -9.05 28.14
N THR A 238 2.65 -8.87 27.94
CA THR A 238 3.46 -7.98 28.77
C THR A 238 4.13 -6.92 27.93
N VAL A 239 4.31 -5.76 28.54
CA VAL A 239 4.93 -4.59 27.93
C VAL A 239 6.39 -4.60 28.32
N ILE A 240 7.29 -4.72 27.35
CA ILE A 240 8.73 -4.75 27.61
C ILE A 240 9.31 -3.36 27.34
N PRO A 241 9.96 -2.74 28.33
CA PRO A 241 10.68 -1.50 28.09
C PRO A 241 11.83 -1.76 27.11
N ASN A 242 11.94 -0.99 26.03
CA ASN A 242 13.08 -1.11 25.13
C ASN A 242 14.30 -0.42 25.77
N PRO A 243 15.34 -1.16 26.20
CA PRO A 243 16.49 -0.58 26.90
C PRO A 243 17.45 0.18 25.96
N SER A 244 17.27 0.04 24.65
CA SER A 244 18.14 0.57 23.58
C SER A 244 17.48 1.63 22.70
N GLY A 245 16.24 2.02 23.01
CA GLY A 245 15.61 3.17 22.35
C GLY A 245 16.31 4.45 22.76
N SER A 246 17.18 4.98 21.90
CA SER A 246 17.66 6.36 22.04
C SER A 246 16.45 7.28 22.22
N PRO A 247 16.47 8.20 23.21
CA PRO A 247 15.40 9.17 23.36
C PRO A 247 15.25 9.88 22.02
N SER A 248 14.02 9.98 21.51
CA SER A 248 13.73 10.85 20.38
C SER A 248 14.25 12.24 20.76
N SER A 249 15.30 12.71 20.08
CA SER A 249 15.81 14.05 20.27
C SER A 249 14.67 15.03 19.97
N GLY A 250 14.19 15.66 21.04
CA GLY A 250 13.11 16.62 21.06
C GLY A 250 11.73 15.99 21.23
N GLU A 251 11.38 15.59 22.46
CA GLU A 251 10.21 16.15 23.15
C GLU A 251 10.26 15.80 24.63
N ASP A 252 10.35 16.87 25.43
CA ASP A 252 10.25 16.90 26.88
C ASP A 252 8.79 16.58 27.27
N CYS A 253 8.43 15.31 27.24
CA CYS A 253 7.24 14.80 27.93
C CYS A 253 7.72 14.06 29.17
N PRO A 254 7.53 14.59 30.39
CA PRO A 254 7.90 13.86 31.59
C PRO A 254 7.04 12.59 31.69
N GLY A 255 7.64 11.43 31.45
CA GLY A 255 7.12 10.14 31.89
C GLY A 255 6.77 9.05 30.86
N LYS A 256 7.14 9.14 29.57
CA LYS A 256 6.91 8.01 28.63
C LYS A 256 8.19 7.33 28.17
N LYS A 257 8.46 6.14 28.73
CA LYS A 257 9.44 5.19 28.17
C LYS A 257 8.88 4.63 26.85
N ARG A 258 9.75 4.35 25.87
CA ARG A 258 9.39 3.52 24.71
C ARG A 258 9.23 2.08 25.20
N TYR A 259 8.09 1.49 24.86
CA TYR A 259 7.80 0.11 25.19
C TYR A 259 7.56 -0.68 23.91
N ASP A 260 8.18 -1.84 23.80
CA ASP A 260 7.89 -2.84 22.79
C ASP A 260 6.96 -3.88 23.43
N LEU A 261 5.84 -4.19 22.76
CA LEU A 261 4.94 -5.26 23.19
C LEU A 261 5.56 -6.60 22.78
N GLN A 262 5.94 -7.43 23.74
CA GLN A 262 6.36 -8.79 23.45
C GLN A 262 5.17 -9.75 23.58
N PHE A 263 4.87 -10.38 22.47
CA PHE A 263 3.80 -11.35 22.33
C PHE A 263 4.36 -12.75 22.59
N ARG A 264 3.99 -13.39 23.70
CA ARG A 264 4.35 -14.81 23.93
C ARG A 264 3.59 -15.67 22.90
N GLN A 265 4.27 -16.52 22.15
CA GLN A 265 3.62 -17.48 21.26
C GLN A 265 2.76 -18.46 22.11
N PRO A 266 1.55 -18.83 21.67
CA PRO A 266 0.82 -19.89 22.34
C PRO A 266 1.58 -21.20 22.16
N ASP A 267 1.72 -21.97 23.25
CA ASP A 267 2.31 -23.29 23.23
C ASP A 267 1.55 -24.15 22.20
N HIS A 268 2.31 -24.84 21.33
CA HIS A 268 1.75 -25.82 20.40
C HIS A 268 1.13 -26.97 21.20
N GLU A 269 -0.14 -26.84 21.54
CA GLU A 269 -0.92 -27.98 21.99
C GLU A 269 -1.22 -28.85 20.77
N SER A 270 -0.40 -29.89 20.61
CA SER A 270 -0.53 -30.93 19.61
C SER A 270 -1.91 -31.58 19.74
N ARG A 271 -2.88 -31.13 18.95
CA ARG A 271 -4.12 -31.88 18.72
C ARG A 271 -3.75 -33.15 17.98
N GLY A 272 -3.85 -34.26 18.70
CA GLY A 272 -3.80 -35.61 18.17
C GLY A 272 -4.82 -35.77 17.04
N ARG A 273 -4.39 -36.54 16.05
CA ARG A 273 -5.23 -37.10 14.99
C ARG A 273 -6.08 -38.19 15.65
N ASP A 274 -7.40 -38.00 15.68
CA ASP A 274 -8.40 -39.08 15.70
C ASP A 274 -9.34 -38.86 14.51
#